data_AF-A0AAV7U5L5-F1
#
_entry.id   AF-A0AAV7U5L5-F1
#
_cell.length_a   1.000
_cell.length_b   1.000
_cell.length_c   1.000
_cell.angle_alpha   90.00
_cell.angle_beta   90.00
_cell.angle_gamma   90.00
#
_symmetry.space_group_name_H-M   'P 1'
#
loop_
_entity.id
_entity.type
_entity.pdbx_description
1 polymer ?
#
loop_
_entity_poly.entity_id
_entity_poly.type
_entity_poly.pdbx_seq_one_letter_code
_entity_poly.pdbx_strand_id
1 'polypeptide(L)'
;MVITVQGQTEVQIQREQKQEAMVITVQGQTEVQMIHKEQKREAMVITVQGQTEVQIHKEQKLEAMVITVQIQTEVQIHKEQKREAMVITVEGQTEVQIHKEQKREAMVITVQGQTEVQIQRQQRREAMVITVQGQTEVQIQRE
;
A
#
# COMPACT_ATOMS: atom_id res chain seq x y z
N MET A 1 -10.58 14.32 4.21
CA MET A 1 -9.56 15.28 3.70
C MET A 1 -8.99 14.80 2.39
N VAL A 2 -8.61 15.74 1.51
CA VAL A 2 -7.93 15.43 0.23
C VAL A 2 -6.55 16.11 0.23
N ILE A 3 -5.52 15.38 -0.19
CA ILE A 3 -4.17 15.90 -0.44
C ILE A 3 -3.81 15.57 -1.89
N THR A 4 -3.36 16.56 -2.65
CA THR A 4 -2.87 16.38 -4.02
C THR A 4 -1.49 17.01 -4.15
N VAL A 5 -0.54 16.26 -4.69
CA VAL A 5 0.83 16.75 -4.96
C VAL A 5 1.25 16.40 -6.38
N GLN A 6 1.87 17.35 -7.08
CA GLN A 6 2.30 17.21 -8.47
C GLN A 6 3.73 17.76 -8.67
N GLY A 7 4.56 17.01 -9.40
CA GLY A 7 5.82 17.52 -9.99
C GLY A 7 6.91 17.93 -8.98
N GLN A 8 7.06 17.21 -7.86
CA GLN A 8 8.17 17.44 -6.93
C GLN A 8 9.11 16.25 -6.91
N THR A 9 10.33 16.43 -6.40
CA THR A 9 11.33 15.35 -6.33
C THR A 9 11.06 14.40 -5.17
N GLU A 10 10.62 14.93 -4.03
CA GLU A 10 10.37 14.17 -2.80
C GLU A 10 9.11 14.66 -2.09
N VAL A 11 8.30 13.74 -1.55
CA VAL A 11 7.16 14.07 -0.68
C VAL A 11 7.16 13.22 0.57
N GLN A 12 7.09 13.91 1.71
CA GLN A 12 6.87 13.29 3.01
C GLN A 12 5.50 13.71 3.57
N ILE A 13 4.66 12.72 3.86
CA ILE A 13 3.35 12.95 4.50
C ILE A 13 3.35 12.23 5.85
N GLN A 14 3.35 13.02 6.92
CA GLN A 14 3.21 12.55 8.30
C GLN A 14 1.89 13.05 8.91
N ARG A 15 1.07 12.15 9.46
CA ARG A 15 -0.27 12.50 9.99
C ARG A 15 -0.66 11.67 11.22
N GLU A 16 -1.26 12.36 12.20
CA GLU A 16 -1.75 11.78 13.48
C GLU A 16 -3.24 12.08 13.78
N GLN A 17 -4.01 12.67 12.84
CA GLN A 17 -5.41 13.06 13.10
C GLN A 17 -6.47 11.98 12.76
N LYS A 18 -7.46 11.84 13.66
CA LYS A 18 -8.73 11.12 13.40
C LYS A 18 -9.55 11.89 12.36
N GLN A 19 -9.88 11.21 11.27
CA GLN A 19 -10.81 11.68 10.24
C GLN A 19 -11.58 10.47 9.72
N GLU A 20 -12.82 10.65 9.29
CA GLU A 20 -13.64 9.58 8.73
C GLU A 20 -13.03 9.02 7.44
N ALA A 21 -12.61 9.91 6.53
CA ALA A 21 -12.01 9.54 5.25
C ALA A 21 -10.83 10.41 4.83
N MET A 22 -9.82 9.79 4.20
CA MET A 22 -8.66 10.48 3.61
C MET A 22 -8.36 9.99 2.20
N VAL A 23 -8.12 10.93 1.28
CA VAL A 23 -7.67 10.68 -0.09
C VAL A 23 -6.32 11.38 -0.30
N ILE A 24 -5.34 10.64 -0.79
CA ILE A 24 -4.01 11.17 -1.16
C ILE A 24 -3.75 10.83 -2.62
N THR A 25 -3.41 11.83 -3.42
CA THR A 25 -3.02 11.67 -4.82
C THR A 25 -1.66 12.31 -5.05
N VAL A 26 -0.71 11.55 -5.58
CA VAL A 26 0.64 12.02 -5.91
C VAL A 26 0.98 11.68 -7.36
N GLN A 27 1.48 12.66 -8.12
CA GLN A 27 1.82 12.51 -9.54
C GLN A 27 3.22 13.06 -9.88
N GLY A 28 4.03 12.27 -10.59
CA GLY A 28 5.27 12.68 -11.26
C GLY A 28 6.43 13.05 -10.32
N GLN A 29 6.83 12.14 -9.43
CA GLN A 29 7.89 12.40 -8.44
C GLN A 29 8.88 11.26 -8.31
N THR A 30 10.10 11.52 -7.81
CA THR A 30 11.13 10.49 -7.67
C THR A 30 10.90 9.61 -6.44
N GLU A 31 10.57 10.20 -5.27
CA GLU A 31 10.40 9.46 -4.01
C GLU A 31 9.20 9.93 -3.18
N VAL A 32 8.45 8.99 -2.60
CA VAL A 32 7.35 9.29 -1.66
C VAL A 32 7.44 8.46 -0.41
N GLN A 33 7.47 9.14 0.73
CA GLN A 33 7.36 8.54 2.04
C GLN A 33 6.06 8.95 2.72
N MET A 34 5.23 7.96 3.04
CA MET A 34 3.97 8.14 3.75
C MET A 34 4.00 7.42 5.09
N ILE A 35 4.10 8.19 6.17
CA ILE A 35 4.09 7.67 7.55
C ILE A 35 2.78 8.07 8.22
N HIS A 36 1.99 7.08 8.63
CA HIS A 36 0.72 7.33 9.31
C HIS A 36 0.72 6.63 10.66
N LYS A 37 0.77 7.42 11.75
CA LYS A 37 0.72 6.93 13.12
C LYS A 37 -0.70 7.00 13.68
N GLU A 38 -1.09 5.91 14.34
CA GLU A 38 -2.30 5.69 15.16
C GLU A 38 -3.58 6.45 14.79
N GLN A 39 -4.44 5.83 13.99
CA GLN A 39 -5.78 6.37 13.72
C GLN A 39 -6.84 5.27 13.70
N LYS A 40 -8.03 5.63 14.20
CA LYS A 40 -9.31 5.04 13.76
C LYS A 40 -9.79 5.88 12.58
N ARG A 41 -9.99 5.27 11.42
CA ARG A 41 -10.72 5.88 10.29
C ARG A 41 -11.60 4.83 9.63
N GLU A 42 -12.63 5.28 8.94
CA GLU A 42 -13.52 4.40 8.19
C GLU A 42 -12.84 3.99 6.87
N ALA A 43 -12.32 4.97 6.12
CA ALA A 43 -11.75 4.72 4.80
C ALA A 43 -10.47 5.50 4.50
N MET A 44 -9.58 4.90 3.71
CA MET A 44 -8.42 5.58 3.15
C MET A 44 -8.11 5.15 1.73
N VAL A 45 -7.88 6.13 0.85
CA VAL A 45 -7.47 5.93 -0.54
C VAL A 45 -6.13 6.61 -0.78
N ILE A 46 -5.19 5.86 -1.36
CA ILE A 46 -3.90 6.37 -1.83
C ILE A 46 -3.78 6.06 -3.31
N THR A 47 -3.48 7.08 -4.10
CA THR A 47 -3.15 6.95 -5.52
C THR A 47 -1.80 7.59 -5.78
N VAL A 48 -0.90 6.83 -6.38
CA VAL A 48 0.46 7.28 -6.71
C VAL A 48 0.77 6.92 -8.17
N GLN A 49 1.24 7.91 -8.94
CA GLN A 49 1.55 7.75 -10.37
C GLN A 49 2.91 8.34 -10.75
N GLY A 50 3.71 7.58 -11.50
CA GLY A 50 4.90 8.05 -12.22
C GLY A 50 6.12 8.26 -11.33
N GLN A 51 6.46 7.26 -10.50
CA GLN A 51 7.53 7.39 -9.50
C GLN A 51 8.64 6.34 -9.60
N THR A 52 9.71 6.53 -8.81
CA THR A 52 10.82 5.57 -8.64
C THR A 52 10.61 4.78 -7.36
N GLU A 53 10.36 5.40 -6.20
CA GLU A 53 10.22 4.67 -4.92
C GLU A 53 9.04 5.15 -4.07
N VAL A 54 8.28 4.20 -3.50
CA VAL A 54 7.18 4.45 -2.57
C VAL A 54 7.31 3.64 -1.31
N GLN A 55 7.42 4.33 -0.18
CA GLN A 55 7.39 3.72 1.14
C GLN A 55 6.14 4.11 1.92
N ILE A 56 5.37 3.11 2.36
CA ILE A 56 4.14 3.31 3.12
C ILE A 56 4.21 2.56 4.45
N HIS A 57 4.35 3.30 5.55
CA HIS A 57 4.37 2.76 6.91
C HIS A 57 3.10 3.15 7.68
N LYS A 58 2.37 2.15 8.21
CA LYS A 58 1.08 2.40 8.90
C LYS A 58 0.74 1.47 10.06
N GLU A 59 0.44 2.09 11.19
CA GLU A 59 -0.10 1.45 12.41
C GLU A 59 -1.53 1.95 12.68
N GLN A 60 -2.57 1.20 12.29
CA GLN A 60 -3.96 1.71 12.30
C GLN A 60 -5.06 0.64 12.50
N LYS A 61 -6.23 1.08 12.99
CA LYS A 61 -7.52 0.36 12.85
C LYS A 61 -8.35 1.05 11.78
N LEU A 62 -8.53 0.40 10.63
CA LEU A 62 -9.39 0.90 9.53
C LEU A 62 -10.42 -0.15 9.16
N GLU A 63 -11.60 0.28 8.72
CA GLU A 63 -12.57 -0.62 8.09
C GLU A 63 -12.12 -0.98 6.67
N ALA A 64 -11.79 0.03 5.86
CA ALA A 64 -11.38 -0.15 4.47
C ALA A 64 -10.11 0.63 4.07
N MET A 65 -9.31 0.05 3.17
CA MET A 65 -8.21 0.75 2.50
C MET A 65 -8.05 0.33 1.06
N VAL A 66 -7.81 1.31 0.20
CA VAL A 66 -7.38 1.12 -1.18
C VAL A 66 -6.04 1.81 -1.40
N ILE A 67 -5.08 1.07 -1.96
CA ILE A 67 -3.83 1.62 -2.47
C ILE A 67 -3.75 1.28 -3.95
N THR A 68 -3.60 2.31 -4.77
CA THR A 68 -3.32 2.17 -6.20
C THR A 68 -2.00 2.83 -6.50
N VAL A 69 -1.12 2.06 -7.13
CA VAL A 69 0.25 2.46 -7.38
C VAL A 69 0.62 2.14 -8.81
N GLN A 70 1.07 3.14 -9.56
CA GLN A 70 1.52 3.00 -10.95
C GLN A 70 2.97 3.52 -11.04
N ILE A 71 3.96 2.63 -10.98
CA ILE A 71 5.39 2.95 -10.75
C ILE A 71 6.31 2.24 -11.73
N GLN A 72 7.53 2.76 -11.89
CA GLN A 72 8.62 2.15 -12.65
C GLN A 72 9.73 1.45 -11.83
N THR A 73 9.76 1.47 -10.48
CA THR A 73 10.93 0.92 -9.77
C THR A 73 10.65 0.18 -8.46
N GLU A 74 10.09 0.79 -7.39
CA GLU A 74 9.96 0.07 -6.10
C GLU A 74 8.78 0.53 -5.21
N VAL A 75 8.14 -0.43 -4.54
CA VAL A 75 7.05 -0.24 -3.57
C VAL A 75 7.30 -1.06 -2.31
N GLN A 76 7.49 -0.39 -1.19
CA GLN A 76 7.53 -1.00 0.14
C GLN A 76 6.30 -0.61 0.96
N ILE A 77 5.60 -1.61 1.47
CA ILE A 77 4.40 -1.43 2.29
C ILE A 77 4.56 -2.21 3.59
N HIS A 78 4.74 -1.49 4.71
CA HIS A 78 4.81 -2.08 6.04
C HIS A 78 3.58 -1.72 6.87
N LYS A 79 2.90 -2.73 7.43
CA LYS A 79 1.62 -2.56 8.13
C LYS A 79 1.42 -3.49 9.33
N GLU A 80 1.08 -2.87 10.45
CA GLU A 80 0.63 -3.53 11.70
C GLU A 80 -0.82 -3.12 12.02
N GLN A 81 -1.81 -3.99 11.78
CA GLN A 81 -3.22 -3.56 11.77
C GLN A 81 -4.26 -4.61 12.22
N LYS A 82 -5.47 -4.14 12.56
CA LYS A 82 -6.72 -4.92 12.62
C LYS A 82 -7.69 -4.30 11.62
N ARG A 83 -8.03 -5.00 10.53
CA ARG A 83 -8.88 -4.47 9.45
C ARG A 83 -10.02 -5.42 9.08
N GLU A 84 -10.97 -4.94 8.29
CA GLU A 84 -12.01 -5.76 7.67
C GLU A 84 -11.69 -6.04 6.19
N ALA A 85 -11.33 -5.00 5.40
CA ALA A 85 -11.02 -5.15 3.98
C ALA A 85 -9.82 -4.31 3.50
N MET A 86 -9.04 -4.88 2.59
CA MET A 86 -7.89 -4.20 1.97
C MET A 86 -7.70 -4.57 0.51
N VAL A 87 -7.48 -3.55 -0.32
CA VAL A 87 -7.14 -3.69 -1.74
C VAL A 87 -5.82 -2.99 -2.02
N ILE A 88 -4.87 -3.70 -2.63
CA ILE A 88 -3.67 -3.14 -3.23
C ILE A 88 -3.69 -3.44 -4.72
N THR A 89 -3.48 -2.42 -5.54
CA THR A 89 -3.23 -2.55 -6.97
C THR A 89 -1.88 -1.90 -7.28
N VAL A 90 -0.96 -2.67 -7.85
CA VAL A 90 0.34 -2.20 -8.34
C VAL A 90 0.46 -2.50 -9.82
N GLU A 91 0.83 -1.51 -10.62
CA GLU A 91 1.04 -1.64 -12.06
C GLU A 91 2.40 -1.05 -12.46
N GLY A 92 3.18 -1.77 -13.26
CA GLY A 92 4.43 -1.31 -13.89
C GLY A 92 5.65 -2.22 -13.69
N GLN A 93 6.86 -1.68 -13.94
CA GLN A 93 8.12 -2.36 -13.59
C GLN A 93 8.36 -2.10 -12.11
N THR A 94 8.42 -3.09 -11.24
CA THR A 94 8.45 -2.79 -9.80
C THR A 94 9.02 -3.92 -8.97
N GLU A 95 9.76 -3.62 -7.92
CA GLU A 95 9.90 -4.54 -6.78
C GLU A 95 8.82 -4.19 -5.75
N VAL A 96 8.05 -5.19 -5.30
CA VAL A 96 6.94 -5.00 -4.37
C VAL A 96 7.19 -5.84 -3.13
N GLN A 97 7.50 -5.16 -2.03
CA GLN A 97 7.64 -5.80 -0.72
C GLN A 97 6.46 -5.40 0.17
N ILE A 98 5.72 -6.40 0.64
CA ILE A 98 4.58 -6.22 1.54
C ILE A 98 4.83 -7.00 2.82
N HIS A 99 5.06 -6.27 3.90
CA HIS A 99 5.21 -6.82 5.25
C HIS A 99 3.95 -6.54 6.06
N LYS A 100 3.34 -7.60 6.60
CA LYS A 100 2.02 -7.52 7.23
C LYS A 100 1.90 -8.34 8.51
N GLU A 101 1.50 -7.68 9.59
CA GLU A 101 1.03 -8.30 10.82
C GLU A 101 -0.46 -7.98 11.03
N GLN A 102 -1.38 -8.96 10.88
CA GLN A 102 -2.83 -8.68 11.00
C GLN A 102 -3.69 -9.76 11.68
N LYS A 103 -4.83 -9.32 12.24
CA LYS A 103 -5.96 -10.16 12.67
C LYS A 103 -7.22 -9.81 11.85
N ARG A 104 -7.59 -10.63 10.84
CA ARG A 104 -8.84 -10.66 10.01
C ARG A 104 -8.95 -9.64 8.84
N GLU A 105 -9.77 -9.81 7.77
CA GLU A 105 -10.60 -10.94 7.25
C GLU A 105 -10.62 -11.07 5.69
N ALA A 106 -10.36 -10.00 4.91
CA ALA A 106 -10.26 -10.08 3.45
C ALA A 106 -9.17 -9.16 2.84
N MET A 107 -8.32 -9.72 1.98
CA MET A 107 -7.25 -8.99 1.29
C MET A 107 -7.22 -9.34 -0.20
N VAL A 108 -7.17 -8.30 -1.03
CA VAL A 108 -6.95 -8.43 -2.48
C VAL A 108 -5.67 -7.70 -2.84
N ILE A 109 -4.76 -8.40 -3.49
CA ILE A 109 -3.56 -7.83 -4.08
C ILE A 109 -3.60 -8.13 -5.57
N THR A 110 -3.50 -7.09 -6.38
CA THR A 110 -3.35 -7.19 -7.83
C THR A 110 -2.05 -6.55 -8.22
N VAL A 111 -1.20 -7.30 -8.91
CA VAL A 111 0.09 -6.83 -9.42
C VAL A 111 0.13 -7.09 -10.92
N GLN A 112 0.47 -6.08 -11.72
CA GLN A 112 0.60 -6.20 -13.17
C GLN A 112 1.94 -5.61 -13.65
N GLY A 113 2.72 -6.34 -14.44
CA GLY A 113 3.96 -5.86 -15.08
C GLY A 113 5.18 -6.77 -14.91
N GLN A 114 6.40 -6.21 -15.05
CA GLN A 114 7.64 -6.92 -14.73
C GLN A 114 7.95 -6.67 -13.26
N THR A 115 7.75 -7.68 -12.41
CA THR A 115 7.70 -7.42 -10.97
C THR A 115 8.40 -8.51 -10.17
N GLU A 116 9.09 -8.18 -9.10
CA GLU A 116 9.38 -9.13 -8.03
C GLU A 116 8.42 -8.84 -6.87
N VAL A 117 7.68 -9.84 -6.41
CA VAL A 117 6.66 -9.67 -5.37
C VAL A 117 7.02 -10.53 -4.18
N GLN A 118 7.38 -9.87 -3.08
CA GLN A 118 7.61 -10.52 -1.80
C GLN A 118 6.51 -10.11 -0.82
N ILE A 119 5.78 -11.11 -0.30
CA ILE A 119 4.73 -10.91 0.68
C ILE A 119 5.05 -11.73 1.92
N GLN A 120 5.41 -11.06 3.01
CA GLN A 120 5.57 -11.68 4.32
C GLN A 120 4.37 -11.37 5.19
N ARG A 121 3.75 -12.41 5.75
CA ARG A 121 2.61 -12.27 6.65
C ARG A 121 2.76 -13.10 7.91
N GLN A 122 2.40 -12.51 9.03
CA GLN A 122 2.13 -13.20 10.29
C GLN A 122 0.60 -13.23 10.52
N GLN A 123 0.02 -14.42 10.73
CA GLN A 123 -1.30 -14.71 11.39
C GLN A 123 -2.51 -15.35 10.62
N ARG A 124 -3.53 -15.67 11.45
CA ARG A 124 -4.66 -16.62 11.34
C ARG A 124 -5.96 -15.98 10.81
N ARG A 125 -6.57 -16.67 9.84
CA ARG A 125 -7.93 -16.51 9.27
C ARG A 125 -8.19 -15.22 8.46
N GLU A 126 -7.98 -15.30 7.14
CA GLU A 126 -8.45 -14.33 6.13
C GLU A 126 -8.69 -15.01 4.78
N ALA A 127 -9.63 -14.50 3.97
CA ALA A 127 -9.71 -14.75 2.54
C ALA A 127 -8.70 -13.84 1.84
N MET A 128 -7.70 -14.42 1.16
CA MET A 128 -6.68 -13.68 0.44
C MET A 128 -6.74 -14.03 -1.03
N VAL A 129 -6.84 -13.02 -1.88
CA VAL A 129 -6.74 -13.15 -3.33
C VAL A 129 -5.50 -12.39 -3.77
N ILE A 130 -4.58 -13.10 -4.42
CA ILE A 130 -3.41 -12.49 -5.04
C ILE A 130 -3.52 -12.79 -6.53
N THR A 131 -3.58 -11.75 -7.34
CA THR A 131 -3.56 -11.84 -8.79
C THR A 131 -2.28 -11.17 -9.27
N VAL A 132 -1.45 -11.93 -9.98
CA VAL A 132 -0.21 -11.45 -10.55
C VAL A 132 -0.24 -11.72 -12.05
N GLN A 133 0.04 -10.70 -12.86
CA GLN A 133 0.05 -10.80 -14.32
C GLN A 133 1.31 -10.13 -14.88
N GLY A 134 2.08 -10.84 -15.71
CA GLY A 134 3.32 -10.33 -16.32
C GLY A 134 4.52 -11.25 -16.09
N GLN A 135 5.74 -10.74 -16.28
CA GLN A 135 6.97 -11.49 -15.96
C GLN A 135 7.28 -11.25 -14.48
N THR A 136 7.04 -12.26 -13.64
CA THR A 136 7.06 -12.05 -12.19
C THR A 136 7.67 -13.22 -11.44
N GLU A 137 8.54 -12.91 -10.47
CA GLU A 137 8.88 -13.82 -9.37
C GLU A 137 8.00 -13.48 -8.16
N VAL A 138 7.30 -14.47 -7.61
CA VAL A 138 6.36 -14.28 -6.48
C VAL A 138 6.78 -15.17 -5.32
N GLN A 139 7.11 -14.55 -4.20
CA GLN A 139 7.38 -15.22 -2.93
C GLN A 139 6.35 -14.81 -1.88
N ILE A 140 5.66 -15.80 -1.31
CA ILE A 140 4.67 -15.57 -0.25
C ILE A 140 5.09 -16.38 0.96
N GLN A 141 5.56 -15.70 2.00
CA GLN A 141 5.95 -16.31 3.26
C GLN A 141 4.87 -16.11 4.30
N ARG A 142 4.52 -17.19 4.98
CA ARG A 142 3.56 -17.19 6.09
C ARG A 142 4.27 -17.72 7.33
N GLU A 143 4.34 -16.87 8.34
CA GLU A 143 4.78 -17.20 9.70
C GLU A 143 3.58 -17.54 10.61
#